data_AF-A0A9W8TVK1-F1
#
_entry.id   AF-A0A9W8TVK1-F1
#
_cell.length_a   1.000
_cell.length_b   1.000
_cell.length_c   1.000
_cell.angle_alpha   90.00
_cell.angle_beta   90.00
_cell.angle_gamma   90.00
#
_symmetry.space_group_name_H-M   'P 1'
#
loop_
_entity.id
_entity.type
_entity.pdbx_description
1 polymer ?
#
loop_
_entity_poly.entity_id
_entity_poly.type
_entity_poly.pdbx_seq_one_letter_code
_entity_poly.pdbx_strand_id
1 'polypeptide(L)'
;MGLQCQLCWENIEKLTVSERQRHYDNHLEGRSSPQSGSSASRRSDSWFSKGKSKMMFVDREKEQDVFWHPAMQTPPPTNFIPGLIPVLKKALLKSHAKGTTTRAVLCYERAVYISRQMWDASWGCGYRNFLMSCAALMDQPYQPLYFPLLDQPVSPGIRNLQTWIEEAWKNGCLTLAISATSMLIKFITGFDVEGRAQLQKLVNTNKWIGTSDICAAFLSRGIPAELVDFEVTDLKKGLTPLTNWIVRYFNKYSQRNSGSTINAALLGASPVQCAQCMPLIVQDNKHSRMVNFDSQISYTTGMTLIFVGDRL
;
A
#
# COMPACT_ATOMS: atom_id res chain seq x y z
N MET A 1 14.26 -23.94 8.93
CA MET A 1 13.61 -23.63 7.63
C MET A 1 14.16 -22.28 7.19
N GLY A 2 14.92 -22.25 6.10
CA GLY A 2 15.60 -21.04 5.64
C GLY A 2 14.68 -20.09 4.86
N LEU A 3 15.10 -18.84 4.72
CA LEU A 3 14.34 -17.82 3.98
C LEU A 3 14.45 -18.09 2.48
N GLN A 4 13.33 -18.34 1.81
CA GLN A 4 13.27 -18.59 0.36
C GLN A 4 12.54 -17.45 -0.38
N CYS A 5 13.01 -17.13 -1.58
CA CYS A 5 12.33 -16.23 -2.49
C CYS A 5 11.03 -16.88 -2.98
N GLN A 6 9.92 -16.16 -2.91
CA GLN A 6 8.60 -16.70 -3.29
C GLN A 6 8.31 -16.67 -4.80
N LEU A 7 9.18 -16.03 -5.60
CA LEU A 7 9.03 -15.92 -7.05
C LEU A 7 9.86 -16.96 -7.81
N CYS A 8 11.04 -17.32 -7.30
CA CYS A 8 11.93 -18.32 -7.92
C CYS A 8 12.38 -19.45 -6.99
N TRP A 9 11.94 -19.48 -5.73
CA TRP A 9 12.25 -20.52 -4.74
C TRP A 9 13.74 -20.65 -4.34
N GLU A 10 14.58 -19.70 -4.73
CA GLU A 10 15.99 -19.65 -4.30
C GLU A 10 16.11 -19.33 -2.80
N ASN A 11 17.08 -19.95 -2.12
CA ASN A 11 17.39 -19.62 -0.74
C ASN A 11 18.10 -18.25 -0.67
N ILE A 12 17.44 -17.28 -0.04
CA ILE A 12 17.89 -15.89 0.12
C ILE A 12 18.27 -15.56 1.57
N GLU A 13 18.41 -16.56 2.44
CA GLU A 13 18.74 -16.41 3.85
C GLU A 13 20.08 -15.70 4.06
N LYS A 14 21.06 -16.01 3.21
CA LYS A 14 22.40 -15.41 3.26
C LYS A 14 22.47 -14.00 2.66
N LEU A 15 21.42 -13.53 1.98
CA LEU A 15 21.40 -12.18 1.41
C LEU A 15 21.12 -11.14 2.49
N THR A 16 21.78 -10.00 2.41
CA THR A 16 21.43 -8.80 3.18
C THR A 16 20.07 -8.25 2.76
N VAL A 17 19.47 -7.37 3.57
CA VAL A 17 18.15 -6.77 3.26
C VAL A 17 18.15 -6.07 1.90
N SER A 18 19.21 -5.30 1.59
CA SER A 18 19.35 -4.60 0.31
C SER A 18 19.50 -5.57 -0.88
N GLU A 19 20.20 -6.69 -0.68
CA GLU A 19 20.35 -7.72 -1.72
C GLU A 19 19.07 -8.51 -1.95
N ARG A 20 18.29 -8.77 -0.90
CA ARG A 20 16.95 -9.37 -1.03
C ARG A 20 16.02 -8.44 -1.80
N GLN A 21 16.03 -7.14 -1.49
CA GLN A 21 15.23 -6.16 -2.22
C GLN A 21 15.60 -6.14 -3.70
N ARG A 22 16.90 -6.04 -4.03
CA ARG A 22 17.38 -6.11 -5.41
C ARG A 22 16.99 -7.43 -6.11
N HIS A 23 17.01 -8.54 -5.39
CA HIS A 23 16.57 -9.83 -5.92
C HIS A 23 15.08 -9.81 -6.29
N TYR A 24 14.22 -9.22 -5.46
CA TYR A 24 12.80 -9.03 -5.78
C TYR A 24 12.59 -8.05 -6.94
N ASP A 25 13.34 -6.95 -6.97
CA ASP A 25 13.27 -5.96 -8.05
C ASP A 25 13.59 -6.59 -9.41
N ASN A 26 14.57 -7.50 -9.49
CA ASN A 26 14.92 -8.21 -10.73
C ASN A 26 13.77 -9.09 -11.28
N HIS A 27 12.95 -9.69 -10.40
CA HIS A 27 11.78 -10.46 -10.83
C HIS A 27 10.69 -9.55 -11.40
N LEU A 28 10.52 -8.36 -10.81
CA LEU A 28 9.54 -7.36 -11.25
C LEU A 28 9.93 -6.71 -12.57
N GLU A 29 11.23 -6.57 -12.84
CA GLU A 29 11.78 -6.00 -14.08
C GLU A 29 11.92 -7.03 -15.22
N GLY A 30 11.48 -8.29 -15.02
CA GLY A 30 11.40 -9.29 -16.09
C GLY A 30 12.74 -9.80 -16.61
N ARG A 31 13.84 -9.68 -15.85
CA ARG A 31 15.12 -10.28 -16.21
C ARG A 31 15.23 -11.69 -15.66
N SER A 32 14.73 -12.67 -16.40
CA SER A 32 15.11 -14.07 -16.17
C SER A 32 16.61 -14.22 -16.38
N SER A 33 17.31 -14.75 -15.37
CA SER A 33 18.76 -15.00 -15.35
C SER A 33 19.28 -15.67 -16.63
N PRO A 34 20.45 -15.30 -17.16
CA PRO A 34 21.14 -16.12 -18.14
C PRO A 34 21.85 -17.29 -17.46
N GLN A 35 21.69 -18.48 -18.04
CA GLN A 35 22.45 -19.69 -17.73
C GLN A 35 23.95 -19.52 -18.02
N SER A 36 24.72 -20.34 -17.30
CA SER A 36 26.18 -20.46 -17.24
C SER A 36 26.92 -20.88 -18.52
N GLY A 37 28.18 -20.44 -18.61
CA GLY A 37 29.26 -20.93 -19.50
C GLY A 37 29.74 -19.84 -20.45
N SER A 38 31.00 -19.40 -20.51
CA SER A 38 32.29 -20.05 -20.25
C SER A 38 33.42 -19.00 -20.10
N SER A 39 34.54 -19.49 -19.58
CA SER A 39 35.80 -18.85 -19.21
C SER A 39 36.52 -17.99 -20.27
N ALA A 40 37.09 -16.86 -19.84
CA ALA A 40 38.39 -16.36 -20.30
C ALA A 40 39.02 -15.39 -19.28
N SER A 41 40.35 -15.45 -19.18
CA SER A 41 41.18 -14.91 -18.11
C SER A 41 41.71 -13.49 -18.37
N ARG A 42 42.19 -12.84 -17.29
CA ARG A 42 43.21 -11.75 -17.23
C ARG A 42 42.69 -10.38 -17.74
N ARG A 43 42.98 -9.24 -17.12
CA ARG A 43 44.15 -8.75 -16.39
C ARG A 43 43.72 -7.65 -15.41
N SER A 44 44.46 -7.55 -14.31
CA SER A 44 44.54 -6.36 -13.47
C SER A 44 45.06 -5.18 -14.29
N ASP A 45 44.43 -4.01 -14.16
CA ASP A 45 45.14 -2.74 -14.21
C ASP A 45 44.40 -1.70 -13.36
N SER A 46 45.09 -1.29 -12.29
CA SER A 46 44.72 -0.20 -11.41
C SER A 46 44.94 1.13 -12.13
N TRP A 47 43.88 1.92 -12.32
CA TRP A 47 44.03 3.35 -12.61
C TRP A 47 43.32 4.17 -11.55
N PHE A 48 44.11 4.61 -10.56
CA PHE A 48 43.73 5.68 -9.64
C PHE A 48 43.44 6.95 -10.46
N SER A 49 42.18 7.38 -10.48
CA SER A 49 41.83 8.75 -10.84
C SER A 49 41.04 9.37 -9.69
N LYS A 50 41.72 10.25 -8.94
CA LYS A 50 41.13 11.13 -7.92
C LYS A 50 40.14 12.10 -8.59
N GLY A 51 38.89 11.68 -8.72
CA GLY A 51 37.77 12.56 -9.05
C GLY A 51 37.11 13.04 -7.77
N LYS A 52 37.19 14.34 -7.48
CA LYS A 52 36.50 14.97 -6.35
C LYS A 52 35.00 14.73 -6.49
N SER A 53 34.38 13.98 -5.58
CA SER A 53 32.92 13.86 -5.48
C SER A 53 32.33 15.23 -5.19
N LYS A 54 31.80 15.88 -6.24
CA LYS A 54 30.84 16.97 -6.09
C LYS A 54 29.58 16.34 -5.49
N MET A 55 29.37 16.54 -4.19
CA MET A 55 28.04 16.32 -3.60
C MET A 55 27.05 17.17 -4.39
N MET A 56 26.19 16.52 -5.17
CA MET A 56 25.06 17.20 -5.79
C MET A 56 24.17 17.71 -4.66
N PHE A 57 24.08 19.02 -4.52
CA PHE A 57 22.95 19.65 -3.85
C PHE A 57 21.70 19.26 -4.64
N VAL A 58 20.91 18.34 -4.10
CA VAL A 58 19.60 18.01 -4.63
C VAL A 58 18.71 19.21 -4.38
N ASP A 59 18.25 19.82 -5.46
CA ASP A 59 17.33 20.95 -5.42
C ASP A 59 16.02 20.54 -4.74
N ARG A 60 15.63 21.27 -3.70
CA ARG A 60 14.42 21.00 -2.90
C ARG A 60 13.14 21.16 -3.73
N GLU A 61 13.20 21.86 -4.86
CA GLU A 61 12.07 21.95 -5.80
C GLU A 61 11.66 20.58 -6.37
N LYS A 62 12.52 19.55 -6.30
CA LYS A 62 12.21 18.18 -6.72
C LYS A 62 11.49 17.32 -5.66
N GLU A 63 11.25 17.82 -4.46
CA GLU A 63 10.61 17.08 -3.36
C GLU A 63 9.08 17.24 -3.33
N GLN A 64 8.45 17.41 -4.49
CA GLN A 64 7.00 17.50 -4.64
C GLN A 64 6.52 16.49 -5.68
N ASP A 65 5.50 15.71 -5.31
CA ASP A 65 4.80 14.82 -6.23
C ASP A 65 3.58 15.53 -6.83
N VAL A 66 3.41 15.39 -8.14
CA VAL A 66 2.14 15.69 -8.80
C VAL A 66 1.21 14.50 -8.55
N PHE A 67 0.13 14.72 -7.82
CA PHE A 67 -0.86 13.68 -7.58
C PHE A 67 -1.69 13.42 -8.84
N TRP A 68 -1.97 12.14 -9.08
CA TRP A 68 -2.75 11.68 -10.23
C TRP A 68 -3.67 10.53 -9.82
N HIS A 69 -4.85 10.46 -10.43
CA HIS A 69 -5.75 9.33 -10.30
C HIS A 69 -6.41 8.99 -11.65
N PRO A 70 -6.93 7.77 -11.84
CA PRO A 70 -7.37 7.27 -13.15
C PRO A 70 -8.48 8.04 -13.86
N ALA A 71 -9.28 8.84 -13.15
CA ALA A 71 -10.33 9.67 -13.75
C ALA A 71 -9.80 10.99 -14.33
N MET A 72 -8.53 11.35 -14.13
CA MET A 72 -7.93 12.52 -14.75
C MET A 72 -7.69 12.30 -16.25
N GLN A 73 -7.80 13.37 -17.03
CA GLN A 73 -7.56 13.35 -18.48
C GLN A 73 -6.05 13.37 -18.84
N THR A 74 -5.22 13.84 -17.92
CA THR A 74 -3.77 13.90 -18.11
C THR A 74 -3.15 12.50 -18.02
N PRO A 75 -2.05 12.22 -18.75
CA PRO A 75 -1.34 10.96 -18.61
C PRO A 75 -0.80 10.78 -17.18
N PRO A 76 -0.69 9.53 -16.69
CA PRO A 76 -0.11 9.26 -15.37
C PRO A 76 1.36 9.70 -15.32
N PRO A 77 1.83 10.27 -14.19
CA PRO A 77 3.26 10.44 -13.96
C PRO A 77 3.99 9.10 -14.00
N THR A 78 5.29 9.12 -14.25
CA THR A 78 6.09 7.90 -14.51
C THR A 78 6.13 6.91 -13.34
N ASN A 79 5.90 7.38 -12.11
CA ASN A 79 5.81 6.54 -10.92
C ASN A 79 4.39 6.02 -10.64
N PHE A 80 3.38 6.38 -11.43
CA PHE A 80 2.01 5.87 -11.30
C PHE A 80 1.79 4.78 -12.35
N ILE A 81 1.49 3.57 -11.88
CA ILE A 81 1.35 2.37 -12.70
C ILE A 81 -0.11 1.89 -12.62
N PRO A 82 -1.00 2.44 -13.48
CA PRO A 82 -2.37 1.97 -13.59
C PRO A 82 -2.44 0.61 -14.29
N GLY A 83 -3.55 -0.11 -14.14
CA GLY A 83 -3.82 -1.35 -14.87
C GLY A 83 -3.17 -2.62 -14.29
N LEU A 84 -2.51 -2.53 -13.13
CA LEU A 84 -1.90 -3.69 -12.47
C LEU A 84 -2.95 -4.73 -12.04
N ILE A 85 -4.11 -4.30 -11.54
CA ILE A 85 -5.18 -5.20 -11.10
C ILE A 85 -5.74 -6.05 -12.24
N PRO A 86 -6.07 -5.51 -13.44
CA PRO A 86 -6.40 -6.31 -14.62
C PRO A 86 -5.34 -7.34 -15.03
N VAL A 87 -4.06 -6.96 -14.96
CA VAL A 87 -2.94 -7.88 -15.27
C VAL A 87 -2.91 -9.03 -14.26
N LEU A 88 -3.03 -8.71 -12.96
CA LEU A 88 -3.08 -9.71 -11.89
C LEU A 88 -4.28 -10.64 -12.03
N LYS A 89 -5.47 -10.10 -12.35
CA LYS A 89 -6.68 -10.87 -12.65
C LYS A 89 -6.43 -11.90 -13.75
N LYS A 90 -5.80 -11.48 -14.86
CA LYS A 90 -5.46 -12.38 -15.97
C LYS A 90 -4.46 -13.45 -15.57
N ALA A 91 -3.46 -13.11 -14.75
CA ALA A 91 -2.49 -14.07 -14.23
C ALA A 91 -3.15 -15.11 -13.30
N LEU A 92 -4.03 -14.67 -12.39
CA LEU A 92 -4.77 -15.54 -11.47
C LEU A 92 -5.75 -16.46 -12.20
N LEU A 93 -6.39 -15.99 -13.27
CA LEU A 93 -7.23 -16.85 -14.12
C LEU A 93 -6.42 -17.97 -14.79
N LYS A 94 -5.21 -17.66 -15.27
CA LYS A 94 -4.29 -18.68 -15.80
C LYS A 94 -3.82 -19.64 -14.71
N SER A 95 -3.56 -19.15 -13.50
CA SER A 95 -3.19 -19.95 -12.33
C SER A 95 -4.33 -20.91 -11.92
N HIS A 96 -5.58 -20.44 -11.97
CA HIS A 96 -6.76 -21.25 -11.75
C HIS A 96 -6.91 -22.38 -12.79
N ALA A 97 -6.72 -22.07 -14.08
CA ALA A 97 -6.76 -23.09 -15.13
C ALA A 97 -5.70 -24.19 -14.97
N LYS A 98 -4.61 -23.91 -14.24
CA LYS A 98 -3.56 -24.88 -13.87
C LYS A 98 -3.85 -25.62 -12.56
N GLY A 99 -4.96 -25.33 -11.88
CA GLY A 99 -5.35 -25.93 -10.61
C GLY A 99 -4.63 -25.37 -9.38
N THR A 100 -3.83 -24.30 -9.51
CA THR A 100 -3.09 -23.72 -8.38
C THR A 100 -3.93 -22.75 -7.57
N THR A 101 -4.74 -21.91 -8.23
CA THR A 101 -5.62 -20.95 -7.56
C THR A 101 -7.06 -21.48 -7.57
N THR A 102 -7.63 -21.81 -6.41
CA THR A 102 -9.04 -22.23 -6.35
C THR A 102 -9.99 -21.05 -6.56
N ARG A 103 -9.73 -19.93 -5.88
CA ARG A 103 -10.52 -18.70 -5.95
C ARG A 103 -9.65 -17.50 -5.57
N ALA A 104 -9.90 -16.35 -6.18
CA ALA A 104 -9.28 -15.09 -5.79
C ALA A 104 -10.27 -13.91 -5.88
N VAL A 105 -10.13 -12.96 -4.95
CA VAL A 105 -10.86 -11.69 -4.96
C VAL A 105 -9.85 -10.57 -4.89
N LEU A 106 -9.86 -9.71 -5.89
CA LEU A 106 -9.03 -8.52 -6.02
C LEU A 106 -9.80 -7.29 -5.55
N CYS A 107 -9.07 -6.26 -5.13
CA CYS A 107 -9.65 -4.96 -4.80
C CYS A 107 -10.18 -4.24 -6.06
N TYR A 108 -10.55 -2.98 -5.88
CA TYR A 108 -11.01 -2.09 -6.94
C TYR A 108 -10.14 -2.17 -8.20
N GLU A 109 -10.79 -2.46 -9.34
CA GLU A 109 -10.10 -2.82 -10.60
C GLU A 109 -9.21 -1.70 -11.17
N ARG A 110 -9.49 -0.43 -10.84
CA ARG A 110 -8.69 0.71 -11.29
C ARG A 110 -7.69 1.20 -10.25
N ALA A 111 -7.46 0.44 -9.16
CA ALA A 111 -6.42 0.77 -8.19
C ALA A 111 -5.04 0.89 -8.88
N VAL A 112 -4.30 1.92 -8.50
CA VAL A 112 -3.03 2.30 -9.11
C VAL A 112 -1.91 1.95 -8.14
N TYR A 113 -0.85 1.34 -8.66
CA TYR A 113 0.39 1.21 -7.90
C TYR A 113 1.23 2.47 -8.07
N ILE A 114 1.69 3.06 -6.97
CA ILE A 114 2.54 4.25 -6.99
C ILE A 114 3.91 3.88 -6.46
N SER A 115 4.91 3.90 -7.32
CA SER A 115 6.28 3.56 -6.96
C SER A 115 6.95 4.70 -6.20
N ARG A 116 7.90 4.33 -5.34
CA ARG A 116 8.78 5.28 -4.66
C ARG A 116 9.64 6.03 -5.68
N GLN A 117 9.99 7.27 -5.37
CA GLN A 117 11.00 8.03 -6.09
C GLN A 117 12.29 8.09 -5.27
N MET A 118 13.37 8.60 -5.87
CA MET A 118 14.70 8.61 -5.24
C MET A 118 14.75 9.43 -3.94
N TRP A 119 13.97 10.51 -3.86
CA TRP A 119 14.02 11.45 -2.73
C TRP A 119 13.22 10.95 -1.51
N ASP A 120 12.22 10.08 -1.74
CA ASP A 120 11.41 9.47 -0.67
C ASP A 120 11.74 7.98 -0.45
N ALA A 121 12.77 7.46 -1.13
CA ALA A 121 13.09 6.04 -1.16
C ALA A 121 13.29 5.36 0.20
N SER A 122 13.76 6.10 1.21
CA SER A 122 14.09 5.60 2.54
C SER A 122 13.03 5.87 3.61
N TRP A 123 11.94 6.58 3.29
CA TRP A 123 10.97 7.05 4.28
C TRP A 123 9.53 7.22 3.78
N GLY A 124 9.33 7.22 2.46
CA GLY A 124 8.08 7.55 1.79
C GLY A 124 7.04 6.43 1.73
N CYS A 125 7.33 5.22 2.22
CA CYS A 125 6.46 4.06 2.01
C CYS A 125 5.03 4.26 2.54
N GLY A 126 4.86 4.78 3.76
CA GLY A 126 3.55 5.13 4.31
C GLY A 126 2.81 6.18 3.48
N TYR A 127 3.54 7.21 3.02
CA TYR A 127 2.99 8.26 2.16
C TYR A 127 2.53 7.72 0.81
N ARG A 128 3.31 6.84 0.16
CA ARG A 128 2.93 6.18 -1.11
C ARG A 128 1.69 5.31 -0.95
N ASN A 129 1.56 4.59 0.16
CA ASN A 129 0.35 3.81 0.46
C ASN A 129 -0.89 4.69 0.65
N PHE A 130 -0.72 5.84 1.31
CA PHE A 130 -1.78 6.85 1.40
C PHE A 130 -2.18 7.37 0.01
N LEU A 131 -1.23 7.69 -0.87
CA LEU A 131 -1.54 8.17 -2.23
C LEU A 131 -2.27 7.10 -3.04
N MET A 132 -1.86 5.83 -2.94
CA MET A 132 -2.55 4.72 -3.64
C MET A 132 -4.01 4.59 -3.16
N SER A 133 -4.25 4.78 -1.86
CA SER A 133 -5.60 4.77 -1.28
C SER A 133 -6.43 5.95 -1.78
N CYS A 134 -5.86 7.16 -1.79
CA CYS A 134 -6.54 8.34 -2.33
C CYS A 134 -6.88 8.18 -3.82
N ALA A 135 -5.95 7.65 -4.63
CA ALA A 135 -6.19 7.44 -6.05
C ALA A 135 -7.36 6.47 -6.30
N ALA A 136 -7.50 5.43 -5.48
CA ALA A 136 -8.66 4.53 -5.55
C ALA A 136 -9.95 5.20 -5.07
N LEU A 137 -9.92 5.91 -3.93
CA LEU A 137 -11.09 6.56 -3.33
C LEU A 137 -11.65 7.71 -4.18
N MET A 138 -10.79 8.44 -4.88
CA MET A 138 -11.17 9.54 -5.78
C MET A 138 -11.65 9.04 -7.16
N ASP A 139 -11.35 7.80 -7.52
CA ASP A 139 -11.71 7.22 -8.83
C ASP A 139 -12.95 6.31 -8.78
N GLN A 140 -13.19 5.67 -7.63
CA GLN A 140 -14.32 4.76 -7.47
C GLN A 140 -15.69 5.47 -7.62
N PRO A 141 -16.69 4.82 -8.25
CA PRO A 141 -17.99 5.44 -8.52
C PRO A 141 -19.01 5.30 -7.38
N TYR A 142 -18.70 4.57 -6.31
CA TYR A 142 -19.65 4.16 -5.27
C TYR A 142 -19.85 5.22 -4.18
N GLN A 143 -18.83 6.04 -3.92
CA GLN A 143 -18.82 7.11 -2.91
C GLN A 143 -18.19 8.39 -3.48
N PRO A 144 -18.84 9.06 -4.45
CA PRO A 144 -18.26 10.23 -5.13
C PRO A 144 -17.98 11.42 -4.21
N LEU A 145 -18.65 11.47 -3.04
CA LEU A 145 -18.43 12.51 -2.03
C LEU A 145 -17.04 12.45 -1.39
N TYR A 146 -16.30 11.35 -1.52
CA TYR A 146 -14.91 11.28 -1.05
C TYR A 146 -13.96 12.13 -1.88
N PHE A 147 -14.28 12.42 -3.15
CA PHE A 147 -13.45 13.26 -4.00
C PHE A 147 -13.24 14.66 -3.39
N PRO A 148 -14.28 15.47 -3.13
CA PRO A 148 -14.08 16.81 -2.58
C PRO A 148 -13.45 16.79 -1.18
N LEU A 149 -13.72 15.76 -0.36
CA LEU A 149 -13.10 15.57 0.95
C LEU A 149 -11.61 15.26 0.87
N LEU A 150 -11.11 14.70 -0.23
CA LEU A 150 -9.68 14.41 -0.44
C LEU A 150 -8.97 15.51 -1.22
N ASP A 151 -9.69 16.23 -2.10
CA ASP A 151 -9.09 17.24 -2.95
C ASP A 151 -8.94 18.62 -2.27
N GLN A 152 -9.86 18.98 -1.34
CA GLN A 152 -9.93 20.34 -0.78
C GLN A 152 -9.63 20.38 0.72
N PRO A 153 -8.87 21.37 1.24
CA PRO A 153 -8.35 22.56 0.54
C PRO A 153 -7.05 22.31 -0.25
N VAL A 154 -6.41 21.16 -0.05
CA VAL A 154 -5.13 20.81 -0.68
C VAL A 154 -5.20 19.35 -1.08
N SER A 155 -4.93 19.03 -2.33
CA SER A 155 -5.00 17.67 -2.87
C SER A 155 -3.96 16.72 -2.23
N PRO A 156 -4.13 15.39 -2.34
CA PRO A 156 -3.20 14.42 -1.79
C PRO A 156 -1.77 14.65 -2.30
N GLY A 157 -0.78 14.38 -1.46
CA GLY A 157 0.63 14.51 -1.80
C GLY A 157 1.50 14.11 -0.62
N ILE A 158 2.78 13.77 -0.84
CA ILE A 158 3.67 13.37 0.27
C ILE A 158 3.82 14.51 1.28
N ARG A 159 4.18 15.70 0.82
CA ARG A 159 4.32 16.89 1.68
C ARG A 159 2.97 17.40 2.21
N ASN A 160 1.91 17.27 1.42
CA ASN A 160 0.56 17.66 1.82
C ASN A 160 0.03 16.77 2.96
N LEU A 161 0.29 15.46 2.91
CA LEU A 161 -0.09 14.53 3.98
C LEU A 161 0.57 14.90 5.31
N GLN A 162 1.82 15.38 5.32
CA GLN A 162 2.47 15.86 6.56
C GLN A 162 1.66 16.99 7.20
N THR A 163 1.12 17.88 6.37
CA THR A 163 0.25 18.98 6.81
C THR A 163 -1.08 18.44 7.32
N TRP A 164 -1.71 17.50 6.59
CA TRP A 164 -2.97 16.88 7.02
C TRP A 164 -2.85 16.19 8.38
N ILE A 165 -1.74 15.47 8.61
CA ILE A 165 -1.49 14.79 9.90
C ILE A 165 -1.29 15.81 11.01
N GLU A 166 -0.44 16.83 10.80
CA GLU A 166 -0.23 17.87 11.81
C GLU A 166 -1.52 18.67 12.12
N GLU A 167 -2.37 18.90 11.12
CA GLU A 167 -3.68 19.52 11.31
C GLU A 167 -4.63 18.61 12.11
N ALA A 168 -4.66 17.31 11.81
CA ALA A 168 -5.43 16.32 12.58
C ALA A 168 -5.01 16.30 14.06
N TRP A 169 -3.71 16.37 14.32
CA TRP A 169 -3.14 16.44 15.68
C TRP A 169 -3.48 17.73 16.42
N LYS A 170 -3.68 18.85 15.71
CA LYS A 170 -3.99 20.16 16.29
C LYS A 170 -5.48 20.34 16.54
N ASN A 171 -6.29 20.01 15.53
CA ASN A 171 -7.67 20.47 15.47
C ASN A 171 -8.67 19.45 16.03
N GLY A 172 -8.29 18.17 16.16
CA GLY A 172 -9.28 17.12 16.43
C GLY A 172 -10.37 17.09 15.35
N CYS A 173 -11.42 16.28 15.54
CA CYS A 173 -12.55 16.25 14.61
C CYS A 173 -13.78 16.87 15.26
N LEU A 174 -14.44 17.79 14.54
CA LEU A 174 -15.83 18.13 14.77
C LEU A 174 -16.66 17.32 13.76
N THR A 175 -16.90 16.04 14.03
CA THR A 175 -17.93 15.28 13.33
C THR A 175 -18.95 14.79 14.35
N LEU A 176 -20.19 15.23 14.15
CA LEU A 176 -21.38 14.73 14.82
C LEU A 176 -21.46 13.22 14.58
N ALA A 177 -21.01 12.44 15.55
CA ALA A 177 -21.19 11.01 15.56
C ALA A 177 -22.67 10.71 15.81
N ILE A 178 -23.47 10.62 14.75
CA ILE A 178 -24.78 9.98 14.77
C ILE A 178 -24.56 8.49 14.48
N SER A 179 -24.08 7.73 15.46
CA SER A 179 -24.42 6.31 15.59
C SER A 179 -23.94 5.78 16.94
N ALA A 180 -24.91 5.45 17.77
CA ALA A 180 -24.75 4.90 19.10
C ALA A 180 -24.46 3.40 19.02
N THR A 181 -23.23 2.98 19.29
CA THR A 181 -22.93 1.88 20.24
C THR A 181 -21.41 1.70 20.36
N SER A 182 -20.88 2.12 21.51
CA SER A 182 -19.49 2.01 21.96
C SER A 182 -18.45 2.94 21.32
N MET A 183 -17.78 3.67 22.22
CA MET A 183 -16.60 4.51 22.02
C MET A 183 -16.83 5.92 21.47
N LEU A 184 -17.69 6.68 22.16
CA LEU A 184 -17.78 8.11 22.03
C LEU A 184 -17.46 8.79 23.37
N ILE A 185 -16.17 9.03 23.69
CA ILE A 185 -15.63 10.27 24.33
C ILE A 185 -14.09 10.26 24.17
N LYS A 186 -13.56 10.82 23.08
CA LYS A 186 -12.22 11.43 23.04
C LYS A 186 -12.20 12.56 22.01
N PHE A 187 -13.18 13.46 22.13
CA PHE A 187 -13.43 14.57 21.20
C PHE A 187 -12.82 15.91 21.65
N ILE A 188 -11.94 15.92 22.66
CA ILE A 188 -11.33 17.16 23.21
C ILE A 188 -9.79 17.19 23.06
N THR A 189 -9.16 16.07 22.69
CA THR A 189 -7.72 15.99 22.41
C THR A 189 -7.56 15.59 20.95
N GLY A 190 -6.71 16.29 20.19
CA GLY A 190 -6.48 16.01 18.76
C GLY A 190 -6.22 14.52 18.44
N PHE A 191 -6.32 14.15 17.17
CA PHE A 191 -6.06 12.77 16.76
C PHE A 191 -4.63 12.34 17.12
N ASP A 192 -4.45 11.04 17.36
CA ASP A 192 -3.14 10.39 17.52
C ASP A 192 -2.14 11.20 18.37
N VAL A 193 -2.53 11.54 19.61
CA VAL A 193 -1.69 12.30 20.55
C VAL A 193 -0.35 11.61 20.80
N GLU A 194 -0.34 10.28 20.77
CA GLU A 194 0.87 9.48 20.92
C GLU A 194 1.78 9.63 19.69
N GLY A 195 1.24 9.51 18.47
CA GLY A 195 1.94 9.82 17.23
C GLY A 195 2.50 11.24 17.23
N ARG A 196 1.71 12.23 17.67
CA ARG A 196 2.18 13.62 17.85
C ARG A 196 3.34 13.71 18.83
N ALA A 197 3.28 13.02 19.97
CA ALA A 197 4.35 13.05 20.97
C ALA A 197 5.64 12.40 20.44
N GLN A 198 5.51 11.30 19.70
CA GLN A 198 6.62 10.56 19.11
C GLN A 198 7.28 11.32 17.95
N LEU A 199 6.46 11.86 17.05
CA LEU A 199 6.92 12.48 15.81
C LEU A 199 7.16 13.97 15.97
N GLN A 200 6.48 14.67 16.89
CA GLN A 200 6.56 16.11 17.18
C GLN A 200 6.21 17.04 16.01
N LYS A 201 6.97 16.97 14.92
CA LYS A 201 6.84 17.71 13.67
C LYS A 201 7.11 16.77 12.50
N LEU A 202 6.23 16.83 11.50
CA LEU A 202 6.32 16.08 10.25
C LEU A 202 6.60 16.96 9.04
N VAL A 203 6.02 18.16 8.96
CA VAL A 203 6.13 19.03 7.78
C VAL A 203 7.60 19.35 7.50
N ASN A 204 8.00 19.12 6.25
CA ASN A 204 9.37 19.27 5.74
C ASN A 204 10.40 18.37 6.43
N THR A 205 9.97 17.21 6.94
CA THR A 205 10.86 16.17 7.48
C THR A 205 10.80 14.92 6.61
N ASN A 206 11.75 14.00 6.83
CA ASN A 206 11.78 12.68 6.17
C ASN A 206 11.42 11.57 7.17
N LYS A 207 10.53 11.87 8.12
CA LYS A 207 10.10 10.92 9.15
C LYS A 207 9.14 9.89 8.57
N TRP A 208 9.30 8.67 9.04
CA TRP A 208 8.40 7.56 8.74
C TRP A 208 7.06 7.84 9.40
N ILE A 209 5.99 7.50 8.70
CA ILE A 209 4.64 7.51 9.24
C ILE A 209 4.12 6.08 9.27
N GLY A 210 3.33 5.78 10.29
CA GLY A 210 2.67 4.52 10.46
C GLY A 210 1.23 4.56 9.98
N THR A 211 0.51 3.50 10.32
CA THR A 211 -0.90 3.38 9.97
C THR A 211 -1.79 4.26 10.82
N SER A 212 -1.41 4.54 12.08
CA SER A 212 -2.13 5.47 12.95
C SER A 212 -2.19 6.88 12.36
N ASP A 213 -1.07 7.37 11.84
CA ASP A 213 -0.96 8.69 11.20
C ASP A 213 -1.89 8.82 9.98
N ILE A 214 -1.89 7.80 9.12
CA ILE A 214 -2.74 7.75 7.92
C ILE A 214 -4.22 7.70 8.32
N CYS A 215 -4.57 6.93 9.35
CA CYS A 215 -5.94 6.85 9.87
C CYS A 215 -6.39 8.21 10.43
N ALA A 216 -5.55 8.89 11.20
CA ALA A 216 -5.81 10.25 11.69
C ALA A 216 -6.07 11.24 10.54
N ALA A 217 -5.28 11.17 9.47
CA ALA A 217 -5.45 12.01 8.29
C ALA A 217 -6.78 11.77 7.58
N PHE A 218 -7.20 10.50 7.41
CA PHE A 218 -8.50 10.19 6.80
C PHE A 218 -9.68 10.61 7.68
N LEU A 219 -9.64 10.25 8.97
CA LEU A 219 -10.74 10.55 9.90
C LEU A 219 -10.94 12.05 10.11
N SER A 220 -9.87 12.84 10.19
CA SER A 220 -9.95 14.30 10.31
C SER A 220 -10.59 14.98 9.09
N ARG A 221 -10.59 14.31 7.94
CA ARG A 221 -11.20 14.78 6.69
C ARG A 221 -12.57 14.14 6.41
N GLY A 222 -13.13 13.43 7.39
CA GLY A 222 -14.45 12.81 7.27
C GLY A 222 -14.47 11.55 6.41
N ILE A 223 -13.30 10.96 6.08
CA ILE A 223 -13.22 9.67 5.38
C ILE A 223 -13.21 8.56 6.44
N PRO A 224 -14.16 7.62 6.42
CA PRO A 224 -14.16 6.49 7.34
C PRO A 224 -12.91 5.64 7.16
N ALA A 225 -12.17 5.44 8.26
CA ALA A 225 -11.01 4.55 8.33
C ALA A 225 -11.03 3.74 9.63
N GLU A 226 -10.53 2.51 9.57
CA GLU A 226 -10.41 1.60 10.72
C GLU A 226 -9.00 1.07 10.83
N LEU A 227 -8.46 1.07 12.05
CA LEU A 227 -7.20 0.44 12.42
C LEU A 227 -7.48 -0.90 13.07
N VAL A 228 -6.86 -1.96 12.56
CA VAL A 228 -6.91 -3.29 13.18
C VAL A 228 -5.49 -3.75 13.46
N ASP A 229 -5.18 -3.96 14.72
CA ASP A 229 -3.89 -4.46 15.16
C ASP A 229 -3.94 -5.97 15.40
N PHE A 230 -2.93 -6.67 14.88
CA PHE A 230 -2.79 -8.12 15.01
C PHE A 230 -1.53 -8.43 15.82
N GLU A 231 -1.74 -8.77 17.08
CA GLU A 231 -0.67 -9.24 17.94
C GLU A 231 -0.36 -10.71 17.61
N VAL A 232 0.81 -10.96 17.00
CA VAL A 232 1.30 -12.32 16.74
C VAL A 232 1.95 -12.85 18.02
N THR A 233 1.16 -13.14 19.04
CA THR A 233 1.62 -13.68 20.33
C THR A 233 1.92 -15.18 20.28
N ASP A 234 1.25 -15.90 19.39
CA ASP A 234 1.39 -17.35 19.24
C ASP A 234 1.96 -17.72 17.87
N LEU A 235 3.26 -18.06 17.86
CA LEU A 235 3.97 -18.53 16.67
C LEU A 235 3.32 -19.76 16.02
N LYS A 236 2.54 -20.55 16.78
CA LYS A 236 1.82 -21.71 16.25
C LYS A 236 0.55 -21.32 15.48
N LYS A 237 -0.13 -20.24 15.90
CA LYS A 237 -1.29 -19.68 15.16
C LYS A 237 -0.83 -18.87 13.94
N GLY A 238 0.39 -18.33 13.97
CA GLY A 238 0.97 -17.56 12.87
C GLY A 238 0.07 -16.40 12.46
N LEU A 239 -0.01 -16.13 11.16
CA LEU A 239 -0.83 -15.05 10.60
C LEU A 239 -2.28 -15.46 10.31
N THR A 240 -2.73 -16.59 10.85
CA THR A 240 -4.10 -17.08 10.60
C THR A 240 -5.19 -16.06 10.96
N PRO A 241 -5.12 -15.33 12.10
CA PRO A 241 -6.11 -14.29 12.42
C PRO A 241 -6.15 -13.17 11.36
N LEU A 242 -4.97 -12.70 10.93
CA LEU A 242 -4.82 -11.69 9.89
C LEU A 242 -5.39 -12.16 8.55
N THR A 243 -4.98 -13.36 8.10
CA THR A 243 -5.46 -13.95 6.86
C THR A 243 -6.98 -14.13 6.88
N ASN A 244 -7.53 -14.62 7.99
CA ASN A 244 -8.98 -14.78 8.14
C ASN A 244 -9.72 -13.43 8.10
N TRP A 245 -9.17 -12.40 8.73
CA TRP A 245 -9.73 -11.05 8.68
C TRP A 245 -9.74 -10.50 7.25
N ILE A 246 -8.62 -10.61 6.53
CA ILE A 246 -8.51 -10.18 5.13
C ILE A 246 -9.51 -10.93 4.25
N VAL A 247 -9.61 -12.25 4.39
CA VAL A 247 -10.58 -13.06 3.65
C VAL A 247 -12.01 -12.62 3.92
N ARG A 248 -12.36 -12.34 5.19
CA ARG A 248 -13.69 -11.82 5.55
C ARG A 248 -13.96 -10.45 4.94
N TYR A 249 -12.98 -9.55 5.00
CA TYR A 249 -13.06 -8.22 4.42
C TYR A 249 -13.39 -8.29 2.91
N PHE A 250 -12.61 -9.04 2.13
CA PHE A 250 -12.86 -9.17 0.68
C PHE A 250 -14.16 -9.93 0.35
N ASN A 251 -14.51 -10.97 1.12
CA ASN A 251 -15.73 -11.74 0.89
C ASN A 251 -17.02 -10.93 1.06
N LYS A 252 -17.04 -9.94 1.97
CA LYS A 252 -18.18 -9.02 2.18
C LYS A 252 -18.64 -8.36 0.87
N TYR A 253 -17.68 -8.03 -0.01
CA TYR A 253 -17.95 -7.33 -1.26
C TYR A 253 -18.15 -8.27 -2.45
N SER A 254 -17.66 -9.51 -2.38
CA SER A 254 -17.97 -10.54 -3.39
C SER A 254 -19.44 -10.97 -3.30
N GLN A 255 -19.99 -11.14 -2.09
CA GLN A 255 -21.38 -11.58 -1.89
C GLN A 255 -22.43 -10.53 -2.29
N ARG A 256 -22.10 -9.24 -2.24
CA ARG A 256 -22.99 -8.14 -2.66
C ARG A 256 -23.25 -8.12 -4.17
N ASN A 257 -22.36 -8.70 -4.97
CA ASN A 257 -22.50 -8.76 -6.42
C ASN A 257 -23.39 -9.91 -6.91
N SER A 258 -23.95 -10.72 -6.01
CA SER A 258 -24.76 -11.90 -6.35
C SER A 258 -26.26 -11.62 -6.57
N GLY A 259 -26.68 -10.36 -6.70
CA GLY A 259 -28.09 -9.94 -6.73
C GLY A 259 -28.65 -9.44 -8.08
N SER A 260 -29.74 -10.10 -8.54
CA SER A 260 -30.80 -9.70 -9.51
C SER A 260 -30.65 -9.87 -11.03
N THR A 261 -29.47 -10.10 -11.61
CA THR A 261 -29.35 -10.30 -13.08
C THR A 261 -28.51 -11.51 -13.46
N ILE A 262 -28.78 -12.11 -14.63
CA ILE A 262 -28.03 -13.26 -15.17
C ILE A 262 -26.53 -12.91 -15.28
N ASN A 263 -26.21 -11.69 -15.68
CA ASN A 263 -24.83 -11.19 -15.76
C ASN A 263 -24.16 -11.12 -14.37
N ALA A 264 -24.88 -10.70 -13.33
CA ALA A 264 -24.38 -10.70 -11.95
C ALA A 264 -24.13 -12.11 -11.43
N ALA A 265 -25.00 -13.08 -11.77
CA ALA A 265 -24.80 -14.49 -11.43
C ALA A 265 -23.57 -15.11 -12.15
N LEU A 266 -23.38 -14.80 -13.44
CA LEU A 266 -22.21 -15.25 -14.20
C LEU A 266 -20.90 -14.61 -13.72
N LEU A 267 -20.93 -13.32 -13.35
CA LEU A 267 -19.78 -12.65 -12.71
C LEU A 267 -19.50 -13.25 -11.32
N GLY A 268 -20.55 -13.57 -10.56
CA GLY A 268 -20.50 -14.27 -9.28
C GLY A 268 -19.92 -15.68 -9.36
N ALA A 269 -20.01 -16.33 -10.53
CA ALA A 269 -19.46 -17.65 -10.81
C ALA A 269 -17.98 -17.64 -11.27
N SER A 270 -17.40 -16.47 -11.53
CA SER A 270 -15.99 -16.40 -11.93
C SER A 270 -15.06 -16.78 -10.77
N PRO A 271 -14.06 -17.66 -10.99
CA PRO A 271 -13.10 -18.05 -9.94
C PRO A 271 -12.20 -16.88 -9.51
N VAL A 272 -12.08 -15.83 -10.32
CA VAL A 272 -11.27 -14.63 -10.02
C VAL A 272 -12.10 -13.39 -10.26
N GLN A 273 -12.36 -12.62 -9.20
CA GLN A 273 -13.25 -11.46 -9.24
C GLN A 273 -12.51 -10.20 -8.80
N CYS A 274 -12.86 -9.05 -9.39
CA CYS A 274 -12.56 -7.76 -8.78
C CYS A 274 -13.78 -7.33 -7.96
N ALA A 275 -13.55 -6.84 -6.76
CA ALA A 275 -14.59 -6.37 -5.86
C ALA A 275 -14.59 -4.84 -5.78
N GLN A 276 -15.68 -4.28 -5.24
CA GLN A 276 -15.83 -2.84 -5.02
C GLN A 276 -15.04 -2.35 -3.79
N CYS A 277 -14.27 -3.24 -3.15
CA CYS A 277 -13.52 -2.92 -1.95
C CYS A 277 -12.23 -2.16 -2.25
N MET A 278 -11.87 -1.26 -1.34
CA MET A 278 -10.62 -0.50 -1.44
C MET A 278 -9.43 -1.37 -1.05
N PRO A 279 -8.22 -1.07 -1.56
CA PRO A 279 -7.01 -1.76 -1.12
C PRO A 279 -6.75 -1.54 0.37
N LEU A 280 -6.09 -2.52 0.99
CA LEU A 280 -5.70 -2.47 2.40
C LEU A 280 -4.25 -2.03 2.56
N ILE A 281 -3.96 -1.18 3.55
CA ILE A 281 -2.59 -0.85 3.94
C ILE A 281 -2.19 -1.75 5.11
N VAL A 282 -1.17 -2.59 4.94
CA VAL A 282 -0.54 -3.38 6.00
C VAL A 282 0.76 -2.73 6.41
N GLN A 283 0.94 -2.50 7.71
CA GLN A 283 2.21 -2.15 8.31
C GLN A 283 2.83 -3.38 8.96
N ASP A 284 4.14 -3.56 8.79
CA ASP A 284 4.94 -4.37 9.71
C ASP A 284 6.06 -3.53 10.36
N ASN A 285 6.78 -4.11 11.32
CA ASN A 285 7.86 -3.45 12.08
C ASN A 285 9.00 -2.85 11.22
N LYS A 286 9.00 -3.02 9.89
CA LYS A 286 10.05 -2.48 9.01
C LYS A 286 9.49 -1.70 7.81
N HIS A 287 8.32 -2.04 7.28
CA HIS A 287 7.77 -1.45 6.05
C HIS A 287 6.23 -1.43 6.02
N SER A 288 5.68 -0.39 5.38
CA SER A 288 4.28 -0.34 4.97
C SER A 288 4.12 -0.97 3.58
N ARG A 289 3.14 -1.85 3.37
CA ARG A 289 2.79 -2.48 2.09
C ARG A 289 1.30 -2.33 1.81
N MET A 290 0.93 -2.23 0.54
CA MET A 290 -0.47 -2.35 0.13
C MET A 290 -0.76 -3.80 -0.26
N VAL A 291 -1.81 -4.39 0.29
CA VAL A 291 -2.19 -5.79 0.00
C VAL A 291 -3.26 -5.82 -1.09
N ASN A 292 -2.85 -6.32 -2.25
CA ASN A 292 -3.71 -6.82 -3.30
C ASN A 292 -3.58 -8.34 -3.25
N PHE A 293 -4.66 -9.06 -2.95
CA PHE A 293 -4.63 -10.48 -2.57
C PHE A 293 -3.86 -11.38 -3.55
N ASP A 294 -2.74 -11.96 -3.07
CA ASP A 294 -2.30 -13.33 -3.32
C ASP A 294 -1.61 -13.83 -2.04
N SER A 295 -1.79 -15.11 -1.73
CA SER A 295 -1.47 -15.71 -0.44
C SER A 295 0.03 -15.78 -0.19
N GLN A 296 0.57 -14.87 0.62
CA GLN A 296 1.56 -15.12 1.69
C GLN A 296 2.07 -13.80 2.25
N ILE A 297 1.59 -13.44 3.44
CA ILE A 297 2.14 -12.34 4.24
C ILE A 297 3.32 -12.92 5.03
N SER A 298 4.48 -12.30 4.96
CA SER A 298 5.70 -12.76 5.64
C SER A 298 5.69 -12.40 7.13
N TYR A 299 6.24 -13.28 7.97
CA TYR A 299 6.32 -13.15 9.42
C TYR A 299 7.11 -11.91 9.88
N THR A 300 6.39 -10.94 10.43
CA THR A 300 6.96 -9.85 11.22
C THR A 300 5.99 -9.55 12.36
N THR A 301 6.52 -9.43 13.57
CA THR A 301 5.78 -9.15 14.80
C THR A 301 5.05 -7.82 14.67
N GLY A 302 3.77 -7.77 15.01
CA GLY A 302 2.91 -6.59 14.90
C GLY A 302 2.57 -6.27 13.45
N MET A 303 1.33 -6.55 13.04
CA MET A 303 0.80 -6.09 11.77
C MET A 303 -0.42 -5.23 11.97
N THR A 304 -0.38 -4.00 11.49
CA THR A 304 -1.52 -3.08 11.57
C THR A 304 -2.11 -2.90 10.18
N LEU A 305 -3.41 -3.13 10.07
CA LEU A 305 -4.18 -2.90 8.85
C LEU A 305 -4.92 -1.57 8.95
N ILE A 306 -4.85 -0.75 7.90
CA ILE A 306 -5.86 0.29 7.65
C ILE A 306 -6.74 -0.16 6.51
N PHE A 307 -8.02 -0.10 6.78
CA PHE A 307 -9.04 -0.04 5.77
C PHE A 307 -9.62 1.38 5.69
N VAL A 308 -9.72 1.93 4.48
CA VAL A 308 -10.27 3.26 4.23
C VAL A 308 -11.45 3.09 3.28
N GLY A 309 -12.66 3.47 3.70
CA GLY A 309 -13.78 3.59 2.77
C GLY A 309 -15.19 3.12 3.18
N ASP A 310 -15.42 2.42 4.30
CA ASP A 310 -16.82 2.09 4.71
C ASP A 310 -17.26 2.84 5.98
N ARG A 311 -18.33 3.63 5.81
CA ARG A 311 -19.59 3.36 6.51
C ARG A 311 -20.69 3.34 5.45
N LEU A 312 -21.46 2.25 5.40
CA LEU A 312 -22.84 2.28 4.93
C LEU A 312 -23.72 2.29 6.17
#